data_AF-A0A496ST85-F1
#
_entry.id   AF-A0A496ST85-F1
#
_cell.length_a   1.000
_cell.length_b   1.000
_cell.length_c   1.000
_cell.angle_alpha   90.00
_cell.angle_beta   90.00
_cell.angle_gamma   90.00
#
_symmetry.space_group_name_H-M   'P 1'
#
loop_
_entity.id
_entity.type
_entity.pdbx_description
1 polymer ?
#
loop_
_entity_poly.entity_id
_entity_poly.type
_entity_poly.pdbx_seq_one_letter_code
_entity_poly.pdbx_strand_id
1 'polypeptide(L)'
;MAQIVKKADLDKRLDTLGKLARFDVTGVPLLFASGRRSLRFHFIYPAVGEKGGCVNLFKVLQSNLCEHNCFYCVNRKARNCPRVEFTPEELSQLFLHYWKKGWVRGLFLSSAIHPSPDQAQEKMLRTILLLRRRYGYCGYIHCKILPGTDEAFIEKIGPLADRLSINLEAPTQKYLSRLSPDKQLQPQLLEQLKKIAIYHSIHPLRAGVTTQLVVGASGESDREILSLSQDLYRTYGLSRVYYSGFIPVRDTPLEQLPPCLPLRELRLYQADFLLRRYGFHTEELFFEEEKNLPLDKDPKLAWALNHPDRFPVELNTASFEELIRVPGIGRISAKRIIETRRVTRFKDLDQLRRVGAVTGRAQGFITLSGKFYPPKRSQSEKISKQLFLWEEI
;
A
#
# COMPACT_ATOMS: atom_id res chain seq x y z
N MET A 1 28.34 28.76 -17.47
CA MET A 1 26.93 28.77 -17.91
C MET A 1 26.40 27.40 -18.31
N ALA A 2 27.06 26.63 -19.19
CA ALA A 2 26.59 25.29 -19.63
C ALA A 2 26.36 24.26 -18.50
N GLN A 3 27.20 24.20 -17.47
CA GLN A 3 27.00 23.30 -16.31
C GLN A 3 25.80 23.70 -15.44
N ILE A 4 25.52 25.00 -15.31
CA ILE A 4 24.36 25.52 -14.56
C ILE A 4 23.07 25.21 -15.32
N VAL A 5 23.08 25.35 -16.65
CA VAL A 5 21.94 25.00 -17.52
C VAL A 5 21.67 23.50 -17.52
N LYS A 6 22.70 22.64 -17.60
CA LYS A 6 22.54 21.18 -17.47
C LYS A 6 21.98 20.76 -16.12
N LYS A 7 22.40 21.41 -15.03
CA LYS A 7 21.88 21.13 -13.68
C LYS A 7 20.42 21.58 -13.53
N ALA A 8 20.08 22.76 -14.05
CA ALA A 8 18.70 23.28 -14.04
C ALA A 8 17.74 22.37 -14.84
N ASP A 9 18.21 21.83 -15.98
CA ASP A 9 17.47 20.83 -16.75
C ASP A 9 17.27 19.53 -15.96
N LEU A 10 18.32 19.04 -15.29
CA LEU A 10 18.27 17.83 -14.49
C LEU A 10 17.30 17.96 -13.29
N ASP A 11 17.31 19.09 -12.60
CA ASP A 11 16.40 19.38 -11.49
C ASP A 11 14.93 19.48 -11.98
N LYS A 12 14.70 20.05 -13.17
CA LYS A 12 13.36 20.10 -13.79
C LYS A 12 12.86 18.71 -14.18
N ARG A 13 13.72 17.86 -14.75
CA ARG A 13 13.40 16.44 -15.04
C ARG A 13 13.09 15.69 -13.75
N LEU A 14 13.84 15.94 -12.68
CA LEU A 14 13.64 15.31 -11.37
C LEU A 14 12.30 15.71 -10.74
N ASP A 15 11.95 17.00 -10.78
CA ASP A 15 10.65 17.45 -10.29
C ASP A 15 9.51 16.81 -11.09
N THR A 16 9.63 16.78 -12.42
CA THR A 16 8.65 16.16 -13.32
C THR A 16 8.46 14.68 -13.01
N LEU A 17 9.52 13.88 -13.04
CA LEU A 17 9.45 12.43 -12.85
C LEU A 17 9.13 12.05 -11.39
N GLY A 18 9.55 12.86 -10.42
CA GLY A 18 9.15 12.74 -9.02
C GLY A 18 7.65 12.95 -8.82
N LYS A 19 7.10 14.02 -9.41
CA LYS A 19 5.66 14.30 -9.38
C LYS A 19 4.85 13.20 -10.04
N LEU A 20 5.32 12.65 -11.16
CA LEU A 20 4.64 11.55 -11.86
C LEU A 20 4.74 10.21 -11.11
N ALA A 21 5.80 9.97 -10.34
CA ALA A 21 5.94 8.78 -9.49
C ALA A 21 4.96 8.75 -8.29
N ARG A 22 4.22 9.83 -8.03
CA ARG A 22 3.25 9.87 -6.91
C ARG A 22 2.12 8.83 -7.04
N PHE A 23 1.81 8.42 -8.28
CA PHE A 23 0.79 7.42 -8.59
C PHE A 23 1.25 5.98 -8.29
N ASP A 24 2.55 5.76 -8.05
CA ASP A 24 3.07 4.53 -7.48
C ASP A 24 3.05 4.63 -5.93
N VAL A 25 2.18 3.84 -5.32
CA VAL A 25 1.94 3.87 -3.88
C VAL A 25 2.99 3.03 -3.17
N THR A 26 3.60 3.63 -2.15
CA THR A 26 4.66 3.02 -1.33
C THR A 26 4.34 3.11 0.17
N GLY A 27 3.16 3.62 0.51
CA GLY A 27 2.88 4.06 1.87
C GLY A 27 1.40 4.30 2.16
N VAL A 28 1.13 5.41 2.85
CA VAL A 28 -0.11 5.70 3.57
C VAL A 28 -1.17 6.27 2.63
N PRO A 29 -2.47 6.00 2.87
CA PRO A 29 -3.56 6.62 2.10
C PRO A 29 -3.44 8.14 1.98
N LEU A 30 -3.93 8.68 0.87
CA LEU A 30 -3.92 10.12 0.55
C LEU A 30 -4.52 10.99 1.67
N LEU A 31 -5.53 10.48 2.37
CA LEU A 31 -6.20 11.11 3.53
C LEU A 31 -5.25 11.44 4.70
N PHE A 32 -4.13 10.74 4.82
CA PHE A 32 -3.13 10.99 5.87
C PHE A 32 -1.89 11.72 5.34
N ALA A 33 -1.78 11.87 4.01
CA ALA A 33 -0.78 12.73 3.40
C ALA A 33 -1.18 14.22 3.48
N SER A 34 -2.48 14.52 3.59
CA SER A 34 -3.03 15.90 3.61
C SER A 34 -2.73 16.72 4.88
N GLY A 35 -2.02 16.15 5.87
CA GLY A 35 -1.60 16.86 7.10
C GLY A 35 -0.10 16.84 7.39
N ARG A 36 0.70 16.08 6.63
CA ARG A 36 2.17 16.10 6.77
C ARG A 36 2.71 17.12 5.78
N ARG A 37 3.42 18.14 6.30
CA ARG A 37 4.13 19.23 5.60
C ARG A 37 4.27 18.94 4.10
N SER A 38 3.78 19.87 3.26
CA SER A 38 4.16 19.99 1.85
C SER A 38 5.61 19.51 1.70
N LEU A 39 5.79 18.33 1.11
CA LEU A 39 7.12 17.82 0.85
C LEU A 39 7.72 18.83 -0.11
N ARG A 40 8.75 19.54 0.34
CA ARG A 40 9.47 20.55 -0.45
C ARG A 40 9.87 20.01 -1.84
N PHE A 41 9.96 18.69 -1.97
CA PHE A 41 10.34 17.97 -3.18
C PHE A 41 9.37 16.80 -3.46
N HIS A 42 8.83 16.73 -4.67
CA HIS A 42 7.86 15.70 -5.07
C HIS A 42 8.44 14.27 -5.11
N PHE A 43 9.76 14.13 -5.23
CA PHE A 43 10.48 12.85 -5.28
C PHE A 43 10.94 12.34 -3.90
N ILE A 44 10.68 13.07 -2.81
CA ILE A 44 10.95 12.59 -1.46
C ILE A 44 9.62 12.12 -0.88
N TYR A 45 9.48 10.82 -0.63
CA TYR A 45 8.21 10.22 -0.22
C TYR A 45 8.32 9.49 1.13
N PRO A 46 7.45 9.78 2.12
CA PRO A 46 7.41 9.04 3.38
C PRO A 46 6.84 7.64 3.15
N ALA A 47 7.69 6.64 3.24
CA ALA A 47 7.30 5.24 3.29
C ALA A 47 7.36 4.73 4.73
N VAL A 48 6.70 3.61 4.96
CA VAL A 48 6.59 3.01 6.29
C VAL A 48 7.14 1.60 6.24
N GLY A 49 8.05 1.33 7.16
CA GLY A 49 8.58 -0.01 7.38
C GLY A 49 7.63 -0.91 8.18
N GLU A 50 7.97 -2.19 8.23
CA GLU A 50 7.19 -3.22 8.93
C GLU A 50 7.11 -3.06 10.45
N LYS A 51 7.97 -2.19 11.03
CA LYS A 51 8.04 -1.81 12.45
C LYS A 51 7.56 -0.37 12.72
N GLY A 52 6.82 0.22 11.80
CA GLY A 52 6.11 1.49 12.02
C GLY A 52 6.93 2.74 11.78
N GLY A 53 8.25 2.58 11.78
CA GLY A 53 9.19 3.62 11.41
C GLY A 53 8.86 4.20 10.04
N CYS A 54 8.72 5.52 9.98
CA CYS A 54 8.59 6.26 8.73
C CYS A 54 9.98 6.65 8.22
N VAL A 55 10.26 6.34 6.96
CA VAL A 55 11.51 6.68 6.28
C VAL A 55 11.21 7.40 4.99
N ASN A 56 12.07 8.36 4.62
CA ASN A 56 11.96 9.04 3.34
C ASN A 56 12.63 8.20 2.25
N LEU A 57 11.89 7.84 1.21
CA LEU A 57 12.40 7.23 -0.01
C LEU A 57 12.58 8.29 -1.10
N PHE A 58 13.61 8.10 -1.91
CA PHE A 58 13.74 8.76 -3.21
C PHE A 58 12.85 8.01 -4.19
N LYS A 59 11.67 8.55 -4.49
CA LYS A 59 10.66 7.92 -5.35
C LYS A 59 10.60 8.64 -6.69
N VAL A 60 10.97 7.94 -7.75
CA VAL A 60 11.11 8.53 -9.08
C VAL A 60 10.88 7.51 -10.20
N LEU A 61 10.52 8.02 -11.37
CA LEU A 61 10.53 7.26 -12.61
C LEU A 61 11.90 7.42 -13.31
N GLN A 62 12.43 6.35 -13.89
CA GLN A 62 13.57 6.41 -14.82
C GLN A 62 13.18 7.20 -16.09
N SER A 63 11.94 7.00 -16.55
CA SER A 63 11.36 7.63 -17.75
C SER A 63 9.84 7.70 -17.64
N ASN A 64 9.22 8.71 -18.26
CA ASN A 64 7.78 8.76 -18.50
C ASN A 64 7.39 8.52 -19.97
N LEU A 65 8.33 8.11 -20.83
CA LEU A 65 8.03 7.67 -22.19
C LEU A 65 7.35 6.30 -22.13
N CYS A 66 6.15 6.19 -22.70
CA CYS A 66 5.33 4.99 -22.63
C CYS A 66 4.74 4.63 -23.99
N GLU A 67 4.77 3.34 -24.32
CA GLU A 67 4.08 2.78 -25.47
C GLU A 67 2.62 2.41 -25.19
N HIS A 68 2.21 2.34 -23.93
CA HIS A 68 0.88 1.88 -23.52
C HIS A 68 -0.10 3.05 -23.30
N ASN A 69 -1.39 2.78 -23.51
CA ASN A 69 -2.52 3.70 -23.40
C ASN A 69 -3.46 3.36 -22.24
N CYS A 70 -2.91 3.16 -21.04
CA CYS A 70 -3.72 3.03 -19.83
C CYS A 70 -4.58 4.30 -19.63
N PHE A 71 -5.90 4.17 -19.59
CA PHE A 71 -6.89 5.25 -19.64
C PHE A 71 -6.88 6.16 -18.40
N TYR A 72 -6.39 5.67 -17.26
CA TYR A 72 -6.20 6.48 -16.05
C TYR A 72 -4.82 7.14 -15.96
N CYS A 73 -3.86 6.72 -16.80
CA CYS A 73 -2.45 6.99 -16.55
C CYS A 73 -1.98 8.32 -17.15
N VAL A 74 -1.33 9.14 -16.31
CA VAL A 74 -0.71 10.41 -16.71
C VAL A 74 0.41 10.27 -17.75
N ASN A 75 1.01 9.07 -17.85
CA ASN A 75 2.10 8.76 -18.77
C ASN A 75 1.62 8.06 -20.05
N ARG A 76 0.31 7.87 -20.27
CA ARG A 76 -0.22 7.15 -21.45
C ARG A 76 0.31 7.74 -22.77
N LYS A 77 0.58 6.89 -23.77
CA LYS A 77 1.18 7.27 -25.06
C LYS A 77 0.46 8.45 -25.74
N ALA A 78 -0.87 8.37 -25.85
CA ALA A 78 -1.68 9.34 -26.58
C ALA A 78 -1.90 10.68 -25.83
N ARG A 79 -1.36 10.85 -24.62
CA ARG A 79 -1.47 12.11 -23.89
C ARG A 79 -0.32 13.04 -24.27
N ASN A 80 -0.64 14.27 -24.65
CA ASN A 80 0.35 15.31 -24.91
C ASN A 80 0.89 15.85 -23.58
N CYS A 81 2.11 15.47 -23.23
CA CYS A 81 2.78 15.94 -22.03
C CYS A 81 4.31 15.94 -22.20
N PRO A 82 5.05 16.71 -21.39
CA PRO A 82 6.51 16.70 -21.43
C PRO A 82 7.05 15.29 -21.20
N ARG A 83 7.82 14.79 -22.17
CA ARG A 83 8.47 13.47 -22.11
C ARG A 83 9.93 13.65 -21.75
N VAL A 84 10.32 13.05 -20.64
CA VAL A 84 11.67 13.18 -20.08
C VAL A 84 12.12 11.83 -19.53
N GLU A 85 13.42 11.61 -19.57
CA GLU A 85 14.07 10.43 -19.05
C GLU A 85 15.42 10.80 -18.43
N PHE A 86 15.91 9.90 -17.58
CA PHE A 86 17.28 9.94 -17.06
C PHE A 86 18.13 8.85 -17.71
N THR A 87 19.41 9.13 -17.89
CA THR A 87 20.38 8.04 -18.02
C THR A 87 20.59 7.35 -16.67
N PRO A 88 21.10 6.10 -16.64
CA PRO A 88 21.46 5.43 -15.41
C PRO A 88 22.45 6.21 -14.53
N GLU A 89 23.43 6.89 -15.14
CA GLU A 89 24.43 7.70 -14.47
C GLU A 89 23.81 8.94 -13.82
N GLU A 90 22.95 9.66 -14.55
CA GLU A 90 22.26 10.84 -14.03
C GLU A 90 21.42 10.48 -12.80
N LEU A 91 20.60 9.42 -12.91
CA LEU A 91 19.70 9.04 -11.83
C LEU A 91 20.45 8.51 -10.60
N SER A 92 21.46 7.67 -10.81
CA SER A 92 22.27 7.14 -9.70
C SER A 92 23.00 8.26 -8.95
N GLN A 93 23.55 9.25 -9.65
CA GLN A 93 24.22 10.40 -9.03
C GLN A 93 23.23 11.31 -8.29
N LEU A 94 22.05 11.58 -8.86
CA LEU A 94 20.99 12.32 -8.17
C LEU A 94 20.59 11.63 -6.87
N PHE A 95 20.28 10.34 -6.93
CA PHE A 95 19.91 9.59 -5.74
C PHE A 95 21.00 9.69 -4.64
N LEU A 96 22.26 9.45 -5.01
CA LEU A 96 23.38 9.53 -4.08
C LEU A 96 23.58 10.93 -3.49
N HIS A 97 23.31 11.98 -4.26
CA HIS A 97 23.36 13.36 -3.78
C HIS A 97 22.39 13.57 -2.60
N TYR A 98 21.14 13.14 -2.75
CA TYR A 98 20.11 13.28 -1.71
C TYR A 98 20.34 12.30 -0.54
N TRP A 99 20.85 11.11 -0.82
CA TRP A 99 21.19 10.13 0.21
C TRP A 99 22.35 10.60 1.09
N LYS A 100 23.44 11.14 0.51
CA LYS A 100 24.60 11.69 1.26
C LYS A 100 24.22 12.86 2.15
N LYS A 101 23.20 13.64 1.76
CA LYS A 101 22.63 14.72 2.58
C LYS A 101 21.71 14.22 3.72
N GLY A 102 21.43 12.92 3.77
CA GLY A 102 20.51 12.33 4.76
C GLY A 102 19.03 12.60 4.50
N TRP A 103 18.66 13.15 3.34
CA TRP A 103 17.27 13.53 3.04
C TRP A 103 16.40 12.32 2.68
N VAL A 104 17.03 11.27 2.15
CA VAL A 104 16.41 9.99 1.78
C VAL A 104 17.24 8.83 2.32
N ARG A 105 16.59 7.69 2.58
CA ARG A 105 17.21 6.48 3.15
C ARG A 105 17.18 5.29 2.20
N GLY A 106 16.38 5.35 1.13
CA GLY A 106 16.20 4.28 0.16
C GLY A 106 15.74 4.80 -1.19
N LEU A 107 15.84 3.96 -2.21
CA LEU A 107 15.37 4.23 -3.58
C LEU A 107 14.10 3.43 -3.86
N PHE A 108 13.07 4.09 -4.41
CA PHE A 108 11.98 3.44 -5.13
C PHE A 108 12.13 3.79 -6.61
N LEU A 109 12.39 2.76 -7.43
CA LEU A 109 12.65 2.91 -8.86
C LEU A 109 11.55 2.23 -9.67
N SER A 110 10.90 3.02 -10.52
CA SER A 110 9.98 2.55 -11.55
C SER A 110 10.29 3.23 -12.88
N SER A 111 9.54 2.89 -13.94
CA SER A 111 9.65 3.51 -15.25
C SER A 111 8.34 3.30 -16.03
N ALA A 112 8.08 4.18 -16.98
CA ALA A 112 7.23 3.85 -18.12
C ALA A 112 7.97 2.91 -19.10
N ILE A 113 7.22 2.32 -20.04
CA ILE A 113 7.71 1.29 -20.97
C ILE A 113 8.00 1.94 -22.32
N HIS A 114 9.28 2.16 -22.63
CA HIS A 114 9.74 2.62 -23.94
C HIS A 114 11.23 2.29 -24.15
N PRO A 115 11.64 1.80 -25.34
CA PRO A 115 10.78 1.41 -26.46
C PRO A 115 10.14 0.02 -26.26
N SER A 116 10.67 -0.80 -25.35
CA SER A 116 10.11 -2.10 -24.96
C SER A 116 10.25 -2.35 -23.44
N PRO A 117 9.52 -3.32 -22.86
CA PRO A 117 9.66 -3.69 -21.45
C PRO A 117 11.10 -4.02 -21.06
N ASP A 118 11.78 -4.86 -21.84
CA ASP A 118 13.14 -5.30 -21.56
C ASP A 118 14.16 -4.16 -21.60
N GLN A 119 14.08 -3.28 -22.61
CA GLN A 119 15.01 -2.15 -22.71
C GLN A 119 14.79 -1.14 -21.57
N ALA A 120 13.54 -0.91 -21.19
CA ALA A 120 13.22 -0.07 -20.04
C ALA A 120 13.69 -0.69 -18.72
N GLN A 121 13.47 -2.01 -18.52
CA GLN A 121 13.95 -2.72 -17.34
C GLN A 121 15.48 -2.78 -17.30
N GLU A 122 16.15 -2.96 -18.44
CA GLU A 122 17.61 -2.96 -18.51
C GLU A 122 18.19 -1.63 -18.05
N LYS A 123 17.59 -0.50 -18.46
CA LYS A 123 18.01 0.83 -17.99
C LYS A 123 17.87 0.94 -16.47
N MET A 124 16.77 0.44 -15.89
CA MET A 124 16.58 0.39 -14.43
C MET A 124 17.62 -0.52 -13.75
N LEU A 125 17.92 -1.69 -14.31
CA LEU A 125 18.95 -2.61 -13.82
C LEU A 125 20.34 -1.95 -13.86
N ARG A 126 20.69 -1.24 -14.93
CA ARG A 126 21.95 -0.48 -15.03
C ARG A 126 22.07 0.57 -13.94
N THR A 127 20.98 1.30 -13.63
CA THR A 127 20.94 2.25 -12.51
C THR A 127 21.26 1.55 -11.19
N ILE A 128 20.63 0.41 -10.92
CA ILE A 128 20.85 -0.37 -9.69
C ILE A 128 22.28 -0.93 -9.64
N LEU A 129 22.82 -1.41 -10.75
CA LEU A 129 24.20 -1.92 -10.84
C LEU A 129 25.22 -0.82 -10.55
N LEU A 130 25.03 0.40 -11.08
CA LEU A 130 25.89 1.54 -10.76
C LEU A 130 25.87 1.81 -9.24
N LEU A 131 24.69 1.84 -8.64
CA LEU A 131 24.56 2.04 -7.19
C LEU A 131 25.28 0.97 -6.37
N ARG A 132 25.07 -0.31 -6.70
CA ARG A 132 25.65 -1.44 -5.95
C ARG A 132 27.16 -1.62 -6.20
N ARG A 133 27.59 -1.59 -7.46
CA ARG A 133 28.95 -1.98 -7.87
C ARG A 133 29.92 -0.82 -7.97
N ARG A 134 29.50 0.30 -8.55
CA ARG A 134 30.36 1.47 -8.76
C ARG A 134 30.40 2.38 -7.54
N TYR A 135 29.26 2.62 -6.93
CA TYR A 135 29.13 3.60 -5.84
C TYR A 135 29.02 2.97 -4.44
N GLY A 136 28.96 1.64 -4.34
CA GLY A 136 28.95 0.92 -3.05
C GLY A 136 27.74 1.22 -2.16
N TYR A 137 26.60 1.64 -2.73
CA TYR A 137 25.38 1.87 -1.96
C TYR A 137 24.77 0.53 -1.51
N CYS A 138 24.72 0.29 -0.20
CA CYS A 138 24.19 -0.94 0.40
C CYS A 138 22.81 -0.76 1.07
N GLY A 139 22.16 0.38 0.88
CA GLY A 139 20.84 0.65 1.49
C GLY A 139 19.66 0.10 0.69
N TYR A 140 18.45 0.50 1.10
CA TYR A 140 17.19 -0.03 0.61
C TYR A 140 16.90 0.31 -0.86
N ILE A 141 16.56 -0.69 -1.67
CA ILE A 141 16.07 -0.54 -3.05
C ILE A 141 14.75 -1.30 -3.24
N HIS A 142 13.70 -0.59 -3.63
CA HIS A 142 12.49 -1.14 -4.20
C HIS A 142 12.52 -0.96 -5.72
N CYS A 143 12.54 -2.06 -6.46
CA CYS A 143 12.46 -2.05 -7.92
C CYS A 143 11.10 -2.56 -8.41
N LYS A 144 10.46 -1.83 -9.33
CA LYS A 144 9.28 -2.32 -10.03
C LYS A 144 9.71 -3.16 -11.24
N ILE A 145 9.15 -4.35 -11.35
CA ILE A 145 9.23 -5.17 -12.56
C ILE A 145 8.14 -4.71 -13.53
N LEU A 146 8.55 -4.36 -14.75
CA LEU A 146 7.63 -3.84 -15.77
C LEU A 146 6.88 -4.98 -16.46
N PRO A 147 5.56 -4.83 -16.69
CA PRO A 147 4.75 -5.79 -17.45
C PRO A 147 5.39 -6.23 -18.77
N GLY A 148 5.52 -7.54 -18.98
CA GLY A 148 6.04 -8.11 -20.23
C GLY A 148 7.58 -8.16 -20.33
N THR A 149 8.28 -7.93 -19.22
CA THR A 149 9.74 -8.09 -19.14
C THR A 149 10.13 -9.56 -19.02
N ASP A 150 11.24 -9.94 -19.65
CA ASP A 150 11.87 -11.26 -19.55
C ASP A 150 12.19 -11.62 -18.08
N GLU A 151 11.97 -12.89 -17.73
CA GLU A 151 12.19 -13.38 -16.36
C GLU A 151 13.64 -13.34 -15.91
N ALA A 152 14.61 -13.37 -16.84
CA ALA A 152 16.02 -13.22 -16.54
C ALA A 152 16.33 -11.87 -15.84
N PHE A 153 15.49 -10.85 -16.00
CA PHE A 153 15.64 -9.61 -15.24
C PHE A 153 15.29 -9.79 -13.76
N ILE A 154 14.36 -10.68 -13.40
CA ILE A 154 14.02 -10.97 -12.01
C ILE A 154 15.26 -11.56 -11.31
N GLU A 155 15.91 -12.54 -11.94
CA GLU A 155 17.15 -13.16 -11.42
C GLU A 155 18.31 -12.15 -11.28
N LYS A 156 18.44 -11.21 -12.24
CA LYS A 156 19.48 -10.18 -12.20
C LYS A 156 19.21 -9.08 -11.16
N ILE A 157 17.95 -8.67 -10.97
CA ILE A 157 17.57 -7.57 -10.08
C ILE A 157 17.38 -8.05 -8.65
N GLY A 158 16.84 -9.25 -8.45
CA GLY A 158 16.56 -9.85 -7.14
C GLY A 158 17.69 -9.73 -6.12
N PRO A 159 18.94 -10.14 -6.41
CA PRO A 159 20.04 -10.03 -5.44
C PRO A 159 20.49 -8.59 -5.18
N LEU A 160 20.00 -7.62 -5.97
CA LEU A 160 20.36 -6.21 -5.86
C LEU A 160 19.27 -5.37 -5.18
N ALA A 161 18.05 -5.91 -5.02
CA ALA A 161 16.89 -5.22 -4.49
C ALA A 161 16.43 -5.82 -3.15
N ASP A 162 15.82 -4.99 -2.31
CA ASP A 162 15.21 -5.43 -1.06
C ASP A 162 13.73 -5.78 -1.26
N ARG A 163 13.06 -5.13 -2.22
CA ARG A 163 11.65 -5.33 -2.56
C ARG A 163 11.47 -5.35 -4.08
N LEU A 164 10.67 -6.28 -4.57
CA LEU A 164 10.17 -6.30 -5.94
C LEU A 164 8.67 -6.04 -5.97
N SER A 165 8.18 -5.44 -7.06
CA SER A 165 6.74 -5.26 -7.27
C SER A 165 6.34 -5.22 -8.73
N ILE A 166 5.09 -5.55 -9.02
CA ILE A 166 4.43 -5.33 -10.31
C ILE A 166 3.00 -4.84 -10.05
N ASN A 167 2.45 -3.98 -10.90
CA ASN A 167 1.07 -3.52 -10.74
C ASN A 167 0.11 -4.46 -11.49
N LEU A 168 -0.90 -4.98 -10.80
CA LEU A 168 -2.01 -5.72 -11.41
C LEU A 168 -3.13 -4.79 -11.89
N GLU A 169 -3.26 -3.63 -11.25
CA GLU A 169 -4.19 -2.53 -11.59
C GLU A 169 -5.67 -2.81 -11.31
N ALA A 170 -6.18 -4.00 -11.59
CA ALA A 170 -7.59 -4.33 -11.41
C ALA A 170 -7.79 -5.76 -10.89
N PRO A 171 -8.93 -6.08 -10.24
CA PRO A 171 -9.14 -7.40 -9.66
C PRO A 171 -9.49 -8.49 -10.68
N THR A 172 -10.01 -8.12 -11.85
CA THR A 172 -10.40 -9.06 -12.91
C THR A 172 -10.06 -8.51 -14.29
N GLN A 173 -10.01 -9.37 -15.32
CA GLN A 173 -9.77 -8.94 -16.70
C GLN A 173 -10.84 -7.95 -17.20
N LYS A 174 -12.11 -8.14 -16.81
CA LYS A 174 -13.22 -7.24 -17.16
C LYS A 174 -12.92 -5.80 -16.73
N TYR A 175 -12.43 -5.63 -15.51
CA TYR A 175 -12.07 -4.31 -14.98
C TYR A 175 -10.76 -3.79 -15.55
N LEU A 176 -9.76 -4.67 -15.74
CA LEU A 176 -8.49 -4.30 -16.35
C LEU A 176 -8.69 -3.70 -17.74
N SER A 177 -9.54 -4.30 -18.58
CA SER A 177 -9.81 -3.78 -19.93
C SER A 177 -10.44 -2.38 -19.94
N ARG A 178 -11.09 -1.95 -18.84
CA ARG A 178 -11.60 -0.58 -18.67
C ARG A 178 -10.52 0.43 -18.25
N LEU A 179 -9.41 -0.05 -17.70
CA LEU A 179 -8.31 0.78 -17.22
C LEU A 179 -7.12 0.79 -18.17
N SER A 180 -6.77 -0.36 -18.71
CA SER A 180 -5.53 -0.64 -19.43
C SER A 180 -5.78 -1.70 -20.49
N PRO A 181 -6.39 -1.32 -21.64
CA PRO A 181 -6.77 -2.27 -22.68
C PRO A 181 -5.58 -3.01 -23.30
N ASP A 182 -4.37 -2.43 -23.22
CA ASP A 182 -3.14 -3.04 -23.73
C ASP A 182 -2.55 -4.11 -22.79
N LYS A 183 -3.24 -4.47 -21.70
CA LYS A 183 -2.75 -5.41 -20.69
C LYS A 183 -3.71 -6.57 -20.49
N GLN A 184 -3.12 -7.73 -20.20
CA GLN A 184 -3.86 -8.94 -19.86
C GLN A 184 -3.55 -9.35 -18.42
N LEU A 185 -4.57 -9.59 -17.62
CA LEU A 185 -4.41 -10.03 -16.24
C LEU A 185 -3.78 -11.43 -16.21
N GLN A 186 -4.24 -12.31 -17.11
CA GLN A 186 -3.60 -13.58 -17.46
C GLN A 186 -3.50 -13.68 -18.98
N PRO A 187 -2.39 -14.23 -19.52
CA PRO A 187 -1.23 -14.74 -18.78
C PRO A 187 -0.27 -13.63 -18.27
N GLN A 188 -0.32 -12.41 -18.81
CA GLN A 188 0.77 -11.43 -18.64
C GLN A 188 1.04 -10.99 -17.18
N LEU A 189 0.10 -10.34 -16.50
CA LEU A 189 0.39 -9.70 -15.20
C LEU A 189 0.55 -10.71 -14.05
N LEU A 190 -0.37 -11.69 -13.95
CA LEU A 190 -0.34 -12.69 -12.88
C LEU A 190 0.78 -13.72 -13.06
N GLU A 191 1.12 -14.16 -14.29
CA GLU A 191 2.28 -15.05 -14.46
C GLU A 191 3.58 -14.33 -14.10
N GLN A 192 3.72 -13.04 -14.45
CA GLN A 192 4.90 -12.29 -14.06
C GLN A 192 4.98 -12.09 -12.54
N LEU A 193 3.86 -11.82 -11.87
CA LEU A 193 3.80 -11.79 -10.41
C LEU A 193 4.18 -13.15 -9.80
N LYS A 194 3.66 -14.24 -10.37
CA LYS A 194 3.99 -15.62 -9.97
C LYS A 194 5.48 -15.89 -10.10
N LYS A 195 6.13 -15.47 -11.19
CA LYS A 195 7.59 -15.60 -11.36
C LYS A 195 8.36 -14.83 -10.27
N ILE A 196 7.96 -13.60 -9.95
CA ILE A 196 8.56 -12.84 -8.84
C ILE A 196 8.36 -13.57 -7.50
N ALA A 197 7.18 -14.16 -7.28
CA ALA A 197 6.87 -14.90 -6.06
C ALA A 197 7.67 -16.21 -5.94
N ILE A 198 7.82 -16.96 -7.04
CA ILE A 198 8.67 -18.16 -7.10
C ILE A 198 10.11 -17.78 -6.78
N TYR A 199 10.65 -16.75 -7.45
CA TYR A 199 11.98 -16.24 -7.12
C TYR A 199 12.09 -15.90 -5.63
N HIS A 200 11.11 -15.19 -5.06
CA HIS A 200 11.11 -14.81 -3.65
C HIS A 200 11.11 -16.01 -2.70
N SER A 201 10.39 -17.08 -3.03
CA SER A 201 10.36 -18.31 -2.21
C SER A 201 11.71 -19.04 -2.18
N ILE A 202 12.49 -18.96 -3.25
CA ILE A 202 13.82 -19.60 -3.37
C ILE A 202 14.90 -18.67 -2.82
N HIS A 203 14.80 -17.38 -3.13
CA HIS A 203 15.71 -16.30 -2.77
C HIS A 203 14.94 -15.20 -2.02
N PRO A 204 14.75 -15.32 -0.69
CA PRO A 204 13.99 -14.35 0.08
C PRO A 204 14.53 -12.92 -0.03
N LEU A 205 13.68 -12.03 -0.53
CA LEU A 205 13.88 -10.59 -0.59
C LEU A 205 13.62 -10.02 0.80
N ARG A 206 14.53 -9.16 1.29
CA ARG A 206 14.50 -8.64 2.67
C ARG A 206 13.20 -7.95 3.05
N ALA A 207 12.53 -7.32 2.10
CA ALA A 207 11.25 -6.66 2.29
C ALA A 207 10.11 -7.33 1.51
N GLY A 208 10.38 -8.42 0.78
CA GLY A 208 9.37 -9.24 0.10
C GLY A 208 8.79 -8.63 -1.18
N VAL A 209 7.60 -9.10 -1.56
CA VAL A 209 6.96 -8.79 -2.86
C VAL A 209 5.66 -8.00 -2.64
N THR A 210 5.39 -7.04 -3.52
CA THR A 210 4.20 -6.18 -3.45
C THR A 210 3.51 -6.01 -4.80
N THR A 211 2.24 -5.62 -4.76
CA THR A 211 1.49 -5.20 -5.95
C THR A 211 0.60 -4.00 -5.65
N GLN A 212 -0.05 -3.45 -6.68
CA GLN A 212 -0.95 -2.32 -6.58
C GLN A 212 -2.18 -2.50 -7.48
N LEU A 213 -3.33 -2.07 -6.96
CA LEU A 213 -4.62 -1.94 -7.64
C LEU A 213 -5.04 -0.47 -7.71
N VAL A 214 -5.76 -0.10 -8.77
CA VAL A 214 -6.45 1.19 -8.91
C VAL A 214 -7.88 1.01 -8.45
N VAL A 215 -8.36 1.90 -7.58
CA VAL A 215 -9.68 1.80 -6.94
C VAL A 215 -10.53 2.99 -7.33
N GLY A 216 -11.79 2.76 -7.70
CA GLY A 216 -12.79 3.76 -8.06
C GLY A 216 -12.84 4.08 -9.56
N ALA A 217 -12.07 3.40 -10.41
CA ALA A 217 -11.94 3.76 -11.82
C ALA A 217 -12.69 2.84 -12.80
N SER A 218 -13.03 1.61 -12.41
CA SER A 218 -13.57 0.60 -13.33
C SER A 218 -14.92 -0.01 -12.92
N GLY A 219 -15.48 0.45 -11.79
CA GLY A 219 -16.76 -0.06 -11.24
C GLY A 219 -16.61 -1.37 -10.48
N GLU A 220 -15.40 -1.70 -10.04
CA GLU A 220 -15.09 -2.86 -9.21
C GLU A 220 -15.65 -2.71 -7.78
N SER A 221 -16.09 -3.82 -7.19
CA SER A 221 -16.57 -3.85 -5.80
C SER A 221 -15.43 -4.07 -4.80
N ASP A 222 -15.59 -3.59 -3.57
CA ASP A 222 -14.59 -3.80 -2.52
C ASP A 222 -14.40 -5.27 -2.18
N ARG A 223 -15.48 -6.08 -2.28
CA ARG A 223 -15.40 -7.54 -2.10
C ARG A 223 -14.47 -8.17 -3.13
N GLU A 224 -14.59 -7.84 -4.41
CA GLU A 224 -13.71 -8.38 -5.47
C GLU A 224 -12.24 -7.97 -5.27
N ILE A 225 -12.00 -6.72 -4.86
CA ILE A 225 -10.67 -6.21 -4.53
C ILE A 225 -10.04 -7.01 -3.38
N LEU A 226 -10.79 -7.20 -2.29
CA LEU A 226 -10.31 -7.88 -1.08
C LEU A 226 -10.16 -9.39 -1.29
N SER A 227 -11.08 -10.02 -2.02
CA SER A 227 -10.96 -11.43 -2.39
C SER A 227 -9.68 -11.68 -3.19
N LEU A 228 -9.40 -10.88 -4.23
CA LEU A 228 -8.12 -10.98 -4.94
C LEU A 228 -6.95 -10.78 -3.97
N SER A 229 -6.99 -9.75 -3.13
CA SER A 229 -5.89 -9.45 -2.22
C SER A 229 -5.59 -10.61 -1.25
N GLN A 230 -6.63 -11.21 -0.67
CA GLN A 230 -6.53 -12.43 0.14
C GLN A 230 -5.89 -13.58 -0.62
N ASP A 231 -6.33 -13.83 -1.87
CA ASP A 231 -5.77 -14.88 -2.71
C ASP A 231 -4.30 -14.63 -3.05
N LEU A 232 -3.91 -13.38 -3.33
CA LEU A 232 -2.52 -13.03 -3.60
C LEU A 232 -1.62 -13.25 -2.37
N TYR A 233 -2.12 -12.97 -1.16
CA TYR A 233 -1.39 -13.27 0.07
C TYR A 233 -1.21 -14.77 0.28
N ARG A 234 -2.27 -15.54 0.09
CA ARG A 234 -2.25 -17.00 0.30
C ARG A 234 -1.42 -17.73 -0.75
N THR A 235 -1.58 -17.37 -2.02
CA THR A 235 -1.00 -18.09 -3.16
C THR A 235 0.43 -17.66 -3.46
N TYR A 236 0.74 -16.36 -3.33
CA TYR A 236 2.04 -15.79 -3.72
C TYR A 236 2.85 -15.26 -2.53
N GLY A 237 2.34 -15.35 -1.29
CA GLY A 237 3.07 -14.89 -0.10
C GLY A 237 3.41 -13.40 -0.12
N LEU A 238 2.56 -12.56 -0.76
CA LEU A 238 2.86 -11.14 -0.87
C LEU A 238 2.93 -10.47 0.51
N SER A 239 3.84 -9.51 0.66
CA SER A 239 3.94 -8.74 1.90
C SER A 239 2.78 -7.74 2.03
N ARG A 240 2.34 -7.16 0.89
CA ARG A 240 1.28 -6.14 0.84
C ARG A 240 0.72 -5.92 -0.58
N VAL A 241 -0.57 -5.65 -0.65
CA VAL A 241 -1.28 -5.05 -1.78
C VAL A 241 -1.53 -3.57 -1.47
N TYR A 242 -1.23 -2.69 -2.43
CA TYR A 242 -1.51 -1.26 -2.33
C TYR A 242 -2.79 -0.92 -3.09
N TYR A 243 -3.64 -0.10 -2.48
CA TYR A 243 -4.88 0.42 -3.07
C TYR A 243 -4.66 1.88 -3.40
N SER A 244 -4.59 2.19 -4.71
CA SER A 244 -4.43 3.56 -5.19
C SER A 244 -5.80 4.10 -5.58
N GLY A 245 -6.35 5.02 -4.77
CA GLY A 245 -7.55 5.75 -5.15
C GLY A 245 -7.36 6.45 -6.50
N PHE A 246 -8.31 6.26 -7.40
CA PHE A 246 -8.32 6.90 -8.70
C PHE A 246 -8.40 8.42 -8.55
N ILE A 247 -7.55 9.11 -9.30
CA ILE A 247 -7.55 10.56 -9.43
C ILE A 247 -7.66 10.87 -10.93
N PRO A 248 -8.64 11.67 -11.35
CA PRO A 248 -8.79 12.05 -12.75
C PRO A 248 -7.57 12.82 -13.24
N VAL A 249 -7.17 12.52 -14.46
CA VAL A 249 -6.04 13.18 -15.10
C VAL A 249 -6.55 13.86 -16.36
N ARG A 250 -6.19 15.13 -16.53
CA ARG A 250 -6.54 15.87 -17.74
C ARG A 250 -6.00 15.20 -18.99
N ASP A 251 -6.75 15.25 -20.08
CA ASP A 251 -6.42 14.67 -21.38
C ASP A 251 -6.28 13.13 -21.33
N THR A 252 -7.11 12.48 -20.49
CA THR A 252 -7.25 11.02 -20.48
C THR A 252 -8.71 10.60 -20.65
N PRO A 253 -8.98 9.38 -21.15
CA PRO A 253 -10.36 8.92 -21.35
C PRO A 253 -11.21 8.88 -20.06
N LEU A 254 -10.58 8.84 -18.89
CA LEU A 254 -11.26 8.84 -17.59
C LEU A 254 -11.27 10.22 -16.91
N GLU A 255 -10.94 11.30 -17.62
CA GLU A 255 -10.89 12.66 -17.05
C GLU A 255 -12.21 13.10 -16.39
N GLN A 256 -13.35 12.68 -16.95
CA GLN A 256 -14.68 13.06 -16.47
C GLN A 256 -15.23 12.15 -15.36
N LEU A 257 -14.55 11.05 -15.05
CA LEU A 257 -14.96 10.17 -13.96
C LEU A 257 -14.62 10.87 -12.62
N PRO A 258 -15.50 10.84 -11.60
CA PRO A 258 -15.17 11.41 -10.30
C PRO A 258 -13.99 10.69 -9.64
N PRO A 259 -13.19 11.39 -8.80
CA PRO A 259 -12.12 10.73 -8.03
C PRO A 259 -12.70 9.69 -7.07
N CYS A 260 -11.89 8.69 -6.75
CA CYS A 260 -12.21 7.73 -5.71
C CYS A 260 -12.38 8.46 -4.37
N LEU A 261 -13.46 8.14 -3.64
CA LEU A 261 -13.68 8.68 -2.32
C LEU A 261 -12.52 8.29 -1.41
N PRO A 262 -11.81 9.24 -0.77
CA PRO A 262 -10.67 8.89 0.08
C PRO A 262 -11.03 7.92 1.21
N LEU A 263 -12.26 7.99 1.74
CA LEU A 263 -12.75 7.06 2.75
C LEU A 263 -12.82 5.62 2.23
N ARG A 264 -13.17 5.40 0.96
CA ARG A 264 -13.19 4.06 0.35
C ARG A 264 -11.80 3.44 0.33
N GLU A 265 -10.79 4.21 -0.13
CA GLU A 265 -9.38 3.79 -0.09
C GLU A 265 -8.96 3.42 1.34
N LEU A 266 -9.34 4.25 2.32
CA LEU A 266 -9.07 3.96 3.73
C LEU A 266 -9.74 2.65 4.19
N ARG A 267 -11.01 2.43 3.88
CA ARG A 267 -11.75 1.21 4.28
C ARG A 267 -11.10 -0.05 3.72
N LEU A 268 -10.62 -0.02 2.48
CA LEU A 268 -9.86 -1.13 1.89
C LEU A 268 -8.58 -1.43 2.65
N TYR A 269 -7.78 -0.42 3.00
CA TYR A 269 -6.57 -0.64 3.82
C TYR A 269 -6.88 -1.15 5.23
N GLN A 270 -8.00 -0.73 5.81
CA GLN A 270 -8.45 -1.22 7.11
C GLN A 270 -8.88 -2.69 7.04
N ALA A 271 -9.67 -3.06 6.04
CA ALA A 271 -10.09 -4.43 5.80
C ALA A 271 -8.89 -5.34 5.48
N ASP A 272 -7.98 -4.91 4.59
CA ASP A 272 -6.73 -5.62 4.27
C ASP A 272 -5.89 -5.94 5.50
N PHE A 273 -5.83 -5.01 6.45
CA PHE A 273 -5.11 -5.22 7.69
C PHE A 273 -5.78 -6.26 8.59
N LEU A 274 -7.12 -6.31 8.62
CA LEU A 274 -7.83 -7.38 9.30
C LEU A 274 -7.50 -8.74 8.66
N LEU A 275 -7.49 -8.82 7.33
CA LEU A 275 -7.13 -10.05 6.61
C LEU A 275 -5.71 -10.51 6.98
N ARG A 276 -4.73 -9.62 6.90
CA ARG A 276 -3.31 -9.97 7.11
C ARG A 276 -2.89 -10.17 8.56
N ARG A 277 -3.52 -9.48 9.51
CA ARG A 277 -3.03 -9.39 10.90
C ARG A 277 -3.99 -9.91 11.94
N TYR A 278 -5.29 -9.99 11.63
CA TYR A 278 -6.34 -10.42 12.55
C TYR A 278 -6.96 -11.77 12.17
N GLY A 279 -6.46 -12.41 11.11
CA GLY A 279 -6.99 -13.67 10.62
C GLY A 279 -8.41 -13.53 10.09
N PHE A 280 -8.81 -12.35 9.62
CA PHE A 280 -10.10 -12.21 8.97
C PHE A 280 -10.07 -12.88 7.60
N HIS A 281 -11.22 -13.39 7.17
CA HIS A 281 -11.50 -13.80 5.81
C HIS A 281 -12.41 -12.78 5.11
N THR A 282 -12.32 -12.70 3.79
CA THR A 282 -13.16 -11.78 3.01
C THR A 282 -14.62 -12.16 3.13
N GLU A 283 -14.93 -13.44 3.23
CA GLU A 283 -16.29 -13.97 3.34
C GLU A 283 -16.99 -13.59 4.64
N GLU A 284 -16.24 -13.31 5.71
CA GLU A 284 -16.82 -12.88 6.98
C GLU A 284 -16.98 -11.37 7.10
N LEU A 285 -16.25 -10.57 6.30
CA LEU A 285 -16.39 -9.12 6.32
C LEU A 285 -17.80 -8.69 5.91
N PHE A 286 -18.30 -7.63 6.55
CA PHE A 286 -19.59 -7.05 6.21
C PHE A 286 -19.47 -6.14 4.99
N PHE A 287 -20.31 -6.38 3.99
CA PHE A 287 -20.48 -5.55 2.81
C PHE A 287 -21.95 -5.13 2.66
N GLU A 288 -22.18 -3.95 2.10
CA GLU A 288 -23.52 -3.46 1.73
C GLU A 288 -24.03 -4.15 0.44
N GLU A 289 -25.24 -3.80 -0.02
CA GLU A 289 -25.91 -4.47 -1.16
C GLU A 289 -25.05 -4.49 -2.43
N GLU A 290 -24.33 -3.40 -2.73
CA GLU A 290 -23.40 -3.29 -3.87
C GLU A 290 -22.04 -3.97 -3.62
N LYS A 291 -21.90 -4.76 -2.56
CA LYS A 291 -20.68 -5.48 -2.17
C LYS A 291 -19.50 -4.55 -1.84
N ASN A 292 -19.80 -3.33 -1.39
CA ASN A 292 -18.82 -2.36 -0.93
C ASN A 292 -18.78 -2.29 0.60
N LEU A 293 -17.66 -1.84 1.16
CA LEU A 293 -17.53 -1.63 2.60
C LEU A 293 -18.30 -0.37 3.00
N PRO A 294 -18.96 -0.36 4.18
CA PRO A 294 -19.59 0.84 4.71
C PRO A 294 -18.58 1.99 4.84
N LEU A 295 -18.95 3.18 4.35
CA LEU A 295 -18.09 4.35 4.46
C LEU A 295 -18.11 4.96 5.87
N ASP A 296 -19.23 4.85 6.58
CA ASP A 296 -19.47 5.47 7.88
C ASP A 296 -18.89 4.65 9.06
N LYS A 297 -18.64 3.36 8.88
CA LYS A 297 -18.13 2.43 9.90
C LYS A 297 -16.83 1.78 9.45
N ASP A 298 -15.84 1.64 10.34
CA ASP A 298 -14.67 0.83 9.98
C ASP A 298 -15.05 -0.66 9.88
N PRO A 299 -14.29 -1.46 9.11
CA PRO A 299 -14.66 -2.84 8.82
C PRO A 299 -14.79 -3.74 10.05
N LYS A 300 -14.00 -3.49 11.11
CA LYS A 300 -14.03 -4.32 12.33
C LYS A 300 -15.30 -4.06 13.13
N LEU A 301 -15.71 -2.80 13.23
CA LEU A 301 -16.99 -2.44 13.84
C LEU A 301 -18.17 -2.94 13.01
N ALA A 302 -18.13 -2.74 11.69
CA ALA A 302 -19.18 -3.20 10.79
C ALA A 302 -19.39 -4.72 10.93
N TRP A 303 -18.29 -5.49 11.01
CA TRP A 303 -18.35 -6.91 11.33
C TRP A 303 -19.00 -7.17 12.69
N ALA A 304 -18.55 -6.50 13.75
CA ALA A 304 -19.01 -6.77 15.10
C ALA A 304 -20.50 -6.48 15.32
N LEU A 305 -21.01 -5.40 14.71
CA LEU A 305 -22.43 -5.05 14.76
C LEU A 305 -23.33 -6.06 14.04
N ASN A 306 -22.79 -6.76 13.05
CA ASN A 306 -23.51 -7.79 12.29
C ASN A 306 -23.32 -9.21 12.84
N HIS A 307 -22.61 -9.37 13.96
CA HIS A 307 -22.41 -10.66 14.66
C HIS A 307 -22.76 -10.53 16.14
N PRO A 308 -24.02 -10.16 16.49
CA PRO A 308 -24.42 -9.98 17.88
C PRO A 308 -24.32 -11.27 18.71
N ASP A 309 -24.38 -12.45 18.07
CA ASP A 309 -24.17 -13.76 18.68
C ASP A 309 -22.77 -13.95 19.27
N ARG A 310 -21.78 -13.17 18.81
CA ARG A 310 -20.38 -13.22 19.28
C ARG A 310 -20.10 -12.28 20.46
N PHE A 311 -21.09 -11.50 20.89
CA PHE A 311 -20.93 -10.47 21.90
C PHE A 311 -22.01 -10.57 22.98
N PRO A 312 -21.72 -10.13 24.23
CA PRO A 312 -20.45 -9.55 24.68
C PRO A 312 -19.37 -10.60 24.98
N VAL A 313 -18.10 -10.20 24.87
CA VAL A 313 -16.93 -11.03 25.20
C VAL A 313 -16.45 -10.76 26.62
N GLU A 314 -16.30 -11.81 27.45
CA GLU A 314 -15.72 -11.69 28.79
C GLU A 314 -14.18 -11.61 28.73
N LEU A 315 -13.63 -10.42 28.97
CA LEU A 315 -12.19 -10.18 28.75
C LEU A 315 -11.28 -10.94 29.71
N ASN A 316 -11.79 -11.40 30.87
CA ASN A 316 -10.99 -12.16 31.81
C ASN A 316 -10.79 -13.64 31.40
N THR A 317 -11.55 -14.16 30.44
CA THR A 317 -11.49 -15.56 30.02
C THR A 317 -11.29 -15.74 28.51
N ALA A 318 -11.77 -14.79 27.69
CA ALA A 318 -11.70 -14.84 26.22
C ALA A 318 -10.31 -15.17 25.67
N SER A 319 -10.23 -15.99 24.64
CA SER A 319 -9.00 -16.28 23.91
C SER A 319 -8.41 -15.03 23.24
N PHE A 320 -7.13 -15.10 22.82
CA PHE A 320 -6.51 -14.03 22.04
C PHE A 320 -7.32 -13.70 20.78
N GLU A 321 -7.79 -14.74 20.08
CA GLU A 321 -8.56 -14.61 18.84
C GLU A 321 -9.90 -13.89 19.09
N GLU A 322 -10.61 -14.21 20.18
CA GLU A 322 -11.83 -13.48 20.55
C GLU A 322 -11.52 -12.00 20.90
N LEU A 323 -10.46 -11.75 21.67
CA LEU A 323 -10.09 -10.40 22.07
C LEU A 323 -9.76 -9.49 20.88
N ILE A 324 -9.02 -10.00 19.89
CA ILE A 324 -8.69 -9.20 18.71
C ILE A 324 -9.90 -8.99 17.79
N ARG A 325 -11.04 -9.63 18.01
CA ARG A 325 -12.28 -9.37 17.27
C ARG A 325 -13.10 -8.23 17.87
N VAL A 326 -12.90 -7.91 19.15
CA VAL A 326 -13.60 -6.84 19.85
C VAL A 326 -13.21 -5.44 19.33
N PRO A 327 -14.15 -4.59 18.90
CA PRO A 327 -13.88 -3.19 18.56
C PRO A 327 -13.17 -2.44 19.71
N GLY A 328 -12.14 -1.65 19.40
CA GLY A 328 -11.35 -0.96 20.42
C GLY A 328 -10.25 -1.78 21.09
N ILE A 329 -10.15 -3.09 20.83
CA ILE A 329 -9.05 -3.94 21.29
C ILE A 329 -8.22 -4.38 20.08
N GLY A 330 -6.98 -3.91 20.02
CA GLY A 330 -5.98 -4.35 19.04
C GLY A 330 -5.15 -5.55 19.52
N ARG A 331 -4.26 -6.07 18.68
CA ARG A 331 -3.34 -7.19 18.97
C ARG A 331 -2.44 -6.90 20.16
N ILE A 332 -1.89 -5.69 20.25
CA ILE A 332 -1.02 -5.30 21.36
C ILE A 332 -1.80 -5.26 22.67
N SER A 333 -2.96 -4.60 22.69
CA SER A 333 -3.81 -4.57 23.87
C SER A 333 -4.35 -5.96 24.24
N ALA A 334 -4.68 -6.82 23.26
CA ALA A 334 -5.12 -8.19 23.52
C ALA A 334 -4.03 -9.02 24.21
N LYS A 335 -2.76 -8.90 23.78
CA LYS A 335 -1.62 -9.53 24.47
C LYS A 335 -1.50 -9.03 25.90
N ARG A 336 -1.52 -7.71 26.10
CA ARG A 336 -1.44 -7.09 27.44
C ARG A 336 -2.61 -7.51 28.34
N ILE A 337 -3.82 -7.68 27.79
CA ILE A 337 -4.98 -8.19 28.53
C ILE A 337 -4.72 -9.61 29.02
N ILE A 338 -4.25 -10.51 28.15
CA ILE A 338 -3.92 -11.89 28.52
C ILE A 338 -2.82 -11.96 29.57
N GLU A 339 -1.78 -11.14 29.44
CA GLU A 339 -0.67 -11.07 30.40
C GLU A 339 -1.17 -10.56 31.76
N THR A 340 -1.94 -9.46 31.77
CA THR A 340 -2.42 -8.82 32.99
C THR A 340 -3.39 -9.72 33.77
N ARG A 341 -4.33 -10.37 33.08
CA ARG A 341 -5.36 -11.18 33.74
C ARG A 341 -4.85 -12.47 34.39
N ARG A 342 -3.58 -12.86 34.13
CA ARG A 342 -2.89 -13.93 34.87
C ARG A 342 -2.55 -13.53 36.30
N VAL A 343 -2.38 -12.23 36.53
CA VAL A 343 -2.01 -11.65 37.84
C VAL A 343 -3.21 -11.02 38.52
N THR A 344 -4.05 -10.29 37.78
CA THR A 344 -5.20 -9.56 38.35
C THR A 344 -6.34 -9.48 37.36
N ARG A 345 -7.56 -9.79 37.81
CA ARG A 345 -8.76 -9.67 36.97
C ARG A 345 -9.12 -8.21 36.72
N PHE A 346 -9.57 -7.92 35.50
CA PHE A 346 -10.17 -6.64 35.14
C PHE A 346 -11.57 -6.54 35.74
N LYS A 347 -11.82 -5.45 36.47
CA LYS A 347 -13.08 -5.12 37.16
C LYS A 347 -13.75 -3.89 36.57
N ASP A 348 -12.98 -2.96 36.02
CA ASP A 348 -13.47 -1.70 35.45
C ASP A 348 -12.77 -1.31 34.14
N LEU A 349 -13.35 -0.33 33.46
CA LEU A 349 -12.85 0.15 32.17
C LEU A 349 -11.54 0.94 32.28
N ASP A 350 -11.23 1.54 33.44
CA ASP A 350 -10.00 2.33 33.56
C ASP A 350 -8.78 1.43 33.61
N GLN A 351 -8.89 0.25 34.24
CA GLN A 351 -7.88 -0.81 34.13
C GLN A 351 -7.67 -1.25 32.68
N LEU A 352 -8.75 -1.40 31.91
CA LEU A 352 -8.68 -1.77 30.50
C LEU A 352 -8.04 -0.65 29.65
N ARG A 353 -8.29 0.62 29.97
CA ARG A 353 -7.65 1.76 29.30
C ARG A 353 -6.13 1.79 29.53
N ARG A 354 -5.67 1.46 30.75
CA ARG A 354 -4.23 1.44 31.10
C ARG A 354 -3.43 0.42 30.28
N VAL A 355 -4.05 -0.67 29.83
CA VAL A 355 -3.41 -1.66 28.95
C VAL A 355 -3.48 -1.30 27.47
N GLY A 356 -4.05 -0.13 27.13
CA GLY A 356 -4.06 0.44 25.79
C GLY A 356 -5.30 0.14 24.95
N ALA A 357 -6.37 -0.41 25.55
CA ALA A 357 -7.63 -0.60 24.83
C ALA A 357 -8.45 0.70 24.77
N VAL A 358 -9.12 0.92 23.64
CA VAL A 358 -9.99 2.07 23.40
C VAL A 358 -11.37 1.78 23.97
N THR A 359 -11.51 1.97 25.28
CA THR A 359 -12.68 1.54 26.05
C THR A 359 -14.00 2.14 25.56
N GLY A 360 -13.98 3.36 25.00
CA GLY A 360 -15.18 3.97 24.43
C GLY A 360 -15.78 3.14 23.29
N ARG A 361 -14.93 2.48 22.51
CA ARG A 361 -15.35 1.62 21.39
C ARG A 361 -15.64 0.18 21.79
N ALA A 362 -14.98 -0.32 22.83
CA ALA A 362 -15.20 -1.67 23.34
C ALA A 362 -16.53 -1.79 24.12
N GLN A 363 -17.04 -0.68 24.65
CA GLN A 363 -18.39 -0.62 25.22
C GLN A 363 -19.45 -1.10 24.20
N GLY A 364 -20.40 -1.88 24.68
CA GLY A 364 -21.37 -2.60 23.86
C GLY A 364 -20.93 -4.00 23.43
N PHE A 365 -19.63 -4.32 23.53
CA PHE A 365 -19.08 -5.59 23.05
C PHE A 365 -18.39 -6.43 24.14
N ILE A 366 -18.33 -5.96 25.39
CA ILE A 366 -17.53 -6.61 26.44
C ILE A 366 -18.26 -6.76 27.77
N THR A 367 -17.85 -7.77 28.52
CA THR A 367 -18.06 -7.85 29.97
C THR A 367 -16.72 -7.87 30.71
N LEU A 368 -16.73 -7.37 31.95
CA LEU A 368 -15.63 -7.53 32.90
C LEU A 368 -16.16 -8.15 34.17
N SER A 369 -15.73 -9.37 34.48
CA SER A 369 -16.20 -10.13 35.65
C SER A 369 -17.74 -10.22 35.69
N GLY A 370 -18.37 -10.47 34.54
CA GLY A 370 -19.83 -10.58 34.38
C GLY A 370 -20.58 -9.25 34.30
N LYS A 371 -19.92 -8.10 34.52
CA LYS A 371 -20.54 -6.78 34.36
C LYS A 371 -20.50 -6.34 32.89
N PHE A 372 -21.67 -6.18 32.28
CA PHE A 372 -21.82 -5.60 30.95
C PHE A 372 -21.67 -4.07 30.96
N TYR A 373 -21.06 -3.53 29.91
CA TYR A 373 -20.88 -2.09 29.73
C TYR A 373 -21.61 -1.62 28.47
N PRO A 374 -22.75 -0.92 28.59
CA PRO A 374 -23.53 -0.49 27.43
C PRO A 374 -22.81 0.57 26.59
N PRO A 375 -23.12 0.68 25.29
CA PRO A 375 -22.52 1.68 24.41
C PRO A 375 -22.88 3.11 24.86
N LYS A 376 -21.92 4.04 24.79
CA LYS A 376 -22.18 5.46 25.10
C LYS A 376 -23.02 6.11 23.99
N ARG A 377 -24.18 6.68 24.34
CA ARG A 377 -25.12 7.38 23.44
C ARG A 377 -24.50 8.51 22.60
N SER A 378 -23.37 9.10 22.99
CA SER A 378 -22.76 10.29 22.35
C SER A 378 -21.72 10.00 21.26
N GLN A 379 -21.68 8.79 20.69
CA GLN A 379 -20.52 8.33 19.92
C GLN A 379 -20.77 7.99 18.44
N SER A 380 -21.90 8.39 17.85
CA SER A 380 -22.14 8.20 16.41
C SER A 380 -21.10 8.88 15.52
N GLU A 381 -20.47 9.98 15.95
CA GLU A 381 -19.52 10.74 15.12
C GLU A 381 -18.04 10.39 15.33
N LYS A 382 -17.65 9.84 16.48
CA LYS A 382 -16.24 9.58 16.84
C LYS A 382 -15.81 8.12 16.76
N ILE A 383 -16.75 7.18 16.68
CA ILE A 383 -16.49 5.75 16.52
C ILE A 383 -15.95 5.42 15.11
N SER A 384 -16.18 6.25 14.10
CA SER A 384 -15.75 5.97 12.71
C SER A 384 -14.23 6.01 12.46
N LYS A 385 -13.44 6.43 13.47
CA LYS A 385 -11.98 6.67 13.39
C LYS A 385 -11.13 5.71 14.25
N GLN A 386 -11.33 4.40 14.16
CA GLN A 386 -10.23 3.46 14.49
C GLN A 386 -10.10 2.36 13.44
N LEU A 387 -9.10 2.57 12.60
CA LEU A 387 -7.96 1.68 12.44
C LEU A 387 -6.85 2.66 12.06
N PHE A 388 -6.29 3.34 13.08
CA PHE A 388 -5.00 4.00 12.88
C PHE A 388 -3.99 2.87 12.82
N LEU A 389 -3.64 2.50 11.59
CA LEU A 389 -2.71 1.43 11.24
C LEU A 389 -1.29 1.62 11.82
N TRP A 390 -1.04 2.66 12.61
CA TRP A 390 0.23 3.02 13.23
C TRP A 390 0.38 2.54 14.66
N GLU A 391 -0.71 2.38 15.41
CA GLU A 391 -0.63 2.02 16.84
C GLU A 391 -0.19 0.57 17.07
N GLU A 392 -0.13 -0.23 15.99
CA GLU A 392 0.21 -1.65 16.02
C GLU A 392 1.48 -2.02 15.23
N ILE A 393 2.28 -1.02 14.88
CA ILE A 393 3.58 -1.26 14.24
C ILE A 393 4.74 -0.83 15.15
#